data_AF-A0A915BWD8-F1
#
_entry.id   AF-A0A915BWD8-F1
#
_cell.length_a   1.000
_cell.length_b   1.000
_cell.length_c   1.000
_cell.angle_alpha   90.00
_cell.angle_beta   90.00
_cell.angle_gamma   90.00
#
_symmetry.space_group_name_H-M   'P 1'
#
loop_
_entity.id
_entity.type
_entity.pdbx_description
1 polymer ?
#
loop_
_entity_poly.entity_id
_entity_poly.type
_entity_poly.pdbx_seq_one_letter_code
_entity_poly.pdbx_strand_id
1 'polypeptide(L)'
;MSILKVIQLRSMETKGEKRRIVYRAGVTQALTFDEYAAILKRAETNRNLICTNCPLYRPEGGTIIVYDCALYPRRGLSDEQVRKTFRVDGYRWGCSKGVHRLKNGLQKRYTCLYEKDNAHGDKSFMRCEYSLEPCGLVLFHYLGDHEKAALVANTAPHGNAKKSKVPFTRTLPIVLHGIKEKAMQQMYSSSPRQIYKNVQQSNDVRNSHVVQNFFGNSEQVRNVLKMIRREKRSSSETLSLAPTT
;
A
#
# COMPACT_ATOMS: atom_id res chain seq x y z
N MET A 1 21.00 -5.21 28.09
CA MET A 1 21.76 -5.28 26.82
C MET A 1 20.96 -4.57 25.74
N SER A 2 21.55 -3.57 25.08
CA SER A 2 20.82 -2.69 24.16
C SER A 2 20.50 -3.38 22.83
N ILE A 3 19.20 -3.54 22.52
CA ILE A 3 18.64 -4.12 21.28
C ILE A 3 19.10 -3.35 20.01
N LEU A 4 19.74 -2.19 20.20
CA LEU A 4 20.27 -1.32 19.15
C LEU A 4 21.57 -1.83 18.48
N LYS A 5 22.25 -2.86 19.02
CA LYS A 5 23.58 -3.26 18.52
C LYS A 5 23.60 -4.18 17.29
N VAL A 6 22.49 -4.74 16.83
CA VAL A 6 22.50 -5.62 15.63
C VAL A 6 21.25 -5.39 14.77
N ILE A 7 21.24 -4.28 14.05
CA ILE A 7 20.40 -4.13 12.86
C ILE A 7 21.33 -4.32 11.66
N GLN A 8 21.68 -5.56 11.35
CA GLN A 8 22.42 -5.91 10.14
C GLN A 8 21.39 -6.11 9.03
N LEU A 9 21.09 -5.02 8.32
CA LEU A 9 20.14 -5.01 7.21
C LEU A 9 20.85 -5.58 5.99
N ARG A 10 20.27 -6.61 5.37
CA ARG A 10 20.81 -7.17 4.13
C ARG A 10 20.56 -6.18 3.00
N SER A 11 21.61 -5.74 2.32
CA SER A 11 21.52 -4.93 1.09
C SER A 11 21.80 -5.86 -0.10
N MET A 12 20.86 -5.96 -1.04
CA MET A 12 21.13 -6.53 -2.38
C MET A 12 21.11 -5.38 -3.38
N GLU A 13 22.27 -5.04 -3.94
CA GLU A 13 22.39 -4.03 -5.00
C GLU A 13 22.22 -4.69 -6.38
N THR A 14 21.26 -4.22 -7.18
CA THR A 14 21.16 -4.55 -8.61
C THR A 14 21.49 -3.30 -9.43
N LYS A 15 22.41 -3.41 -10.41
CA LYS A 15 22.91 -2.28 -11.23
C LYS A 15 21.78 -1.64 -12.08
N GLY A 16 21.78 -0.30 -12.14
CA GLY A 16 20.82 0.55 -12.86
C GLY A 16 19.79 1.19 -11.93
N GLU A 17 19.94 2.49 -11.64
CA GLU A 17 19.19 3.26 -10.63
C GLU A 17 19.04 2.49 -9.30
N LYS A 18 20.12 2.49 -8.49
CA LYS A 18 20.37 1.57 -7.37
C LYS A 18 19.15 1.40 -6.43
N ARG A 19 18.32 0.41 -6.75
CA ARG A 19 17.23 -0.05 -5.90
C ARG A 19 17.83 -0.63 -4.64
N ARG A 20 17.28 -0.23 -3.50
CA ARG A 20 17.76 -0.64 -2.20
C ARG A 20 16.64 -1.36 -1.48
N ILE A 21 16.86 -2.65 -1.29
CA ILE A 21 16.05 -3.46 -0.41
C ILE A 21 16.71 -3.36 0.96
N VAL A 22 16.03 -2.72 1.90
CA VAL A 22 16.50 -2.60 3.28
C VAL A 22 15.37 -3.01 4.20
N TYR A 23 15.57 -4.12 4.90
CA TYR A 23 14.64 -4.60 5.92
C TYR A 23 15.40 -5.39 6.97
N ARG A 24 14.83 -5.45 8.17
CA ARG A 24 15.32 -6.31 9.26
C ARG A 24 14.43 -7.54 9.32
N ALA A 25 14.97 -8.73 9.09
CA ALA A 25 14.25 -10.00 9.24
C ALA A 25 14.54 -10.66 10.59
N GLY A 26 13.75 -11.67 10.94
CA GLY A 26 13.93 -12.47 12.16
C GLY A 26 13.46 -11.80 13.46
N VAL A 27 12.74 -10.67 13.39
CA VAL A 27 12.19 -9.98 14.57
C VAL A 27 10.80 -10.54 14.87
N THR A 28 10.73 -11.77 15.38
CA THR A 28 9.45 -12.48 15.54
C THR A 28 8.52 -11.91 16.61
N GLN A 29 9.05 -11.08 17.52
CA GLN A 29 8.30 -10.42 18.60
C GLN A 29 8.06 -8.94 18.31
N ALA A 30 6.91 -8.43 18.73
CA ALA A 30 6.63 -7.01 18.65
C ALA A 30 7.65 -6.21 19.49
N LEU A 31 8.15 -5.11 18.92
CA LEU A 31 9.00 -4.17 19.65
C LEU A 31 8.15 -3.24 20.52
N THR A 32 8.78 -2.60 21.47
CA THR A 32 8.16 -1.50 22.23
C THR A 32 7.88 -0.29 21.31
N PHE A 33 6.95 0.57 21.70
CA PHE A 33 6.63 1.76 20.91
C PHE A 33 7.81 2.73 20.78
N ASP A 34 8.66 2.80 21.80
CA ASP A 34 9.84 3.66 21.79
C ASP A 34 10.93 3.10 20.88
N GLU A 35 11.07 1.78 20.78
CA GLU A 35 11.96 1.15 19.79
C GLU A 35 11.50 1.43 18.36
N TYR A 36 10.19 1.36 18.07
CA TYR A 36 9.66 1.75 16.75
C TYR A 36 9.93 3.22 16.43
N ALA A 37 9.69 4.12 17.39
CA ALA A 37 9.97 5.54 17.24
C ALA A 37 11.47 5.79 17.01
N ALA A 38 12.35 5.07 17.72
CA ALA A 38 13.80 5.17 17.53
C ALA A 38 14.25 4.71 16.14
N ILE A 39 13.65 3.65 15.58
CA ILE A 39 13.94 3.20 14.21
C ILE A 39 13.56 4.29 13.21
N LEU A 40 12.35 4.88 13.35
CA LEU A 40 11.89 5.96 12.47
C LEU A 40 12.82 7.19 12.57
N LYS A 41 13.16 7.63 13.78
CA LYS A 41 14.08 8.75 14.01
C LYS A 41 15.47 8.51 13.41
N ARG A 42 15.95 7.26 13.45
CA ARG A 42 17.22 6.90 12.81
C ARG A 42 17.11 6.93 11.28
N ALA A 43 15.97 6.55 10.72
CA ALA A 43 15.74 6.57 9.27
C ALA A 43 15.66 8.01 8.70
N GLU A 44 15.26 9.00 9.51
CA GLU A 44 15.27 10.42 9.13
C GLU A 44 16.67 10.91 8.74
N THR A 45 17.70 10.48 9.47
CA THR A 45 19.09 10.90 9.24
C THR A 45 19.90 9.89 8.44
N ASN A 46 19.34 8.70 8.15
CA ASN A 46 20.04 7.63 7.44
C ASN A 46 19.15 7.00 6.36
N ARG A 47 19.30 7.51 5.12
CA ARG A 47 18.62 6.96 3.94
C ARG A 47 18.98 5.51 3.62
N ASN A 48 20.04 4.96 4.19
CA ASN A 48 20.38 3.54 4.07
C ASN A 48 19.44 2.63 4.85
N LEU A 49 18.51 3.19 5.63
CA LEU A 49 17.45 2.45 6.32
C LEU A 49 16.13 2.43 5.54
N ILE A 50 16.04 3.16 4.43
CA ILE A 50 14.81 3.33 3.66
C ILE A 50 14.80 2.32 2.51
N CYS A 51 13.74 1.51 2.46
CA CYS A 51 13.46 0.61 1.37
C CYS A 51 12.93 1.40 0.17
N THR A 52 13.63 1.34 -0.96
CA THR A 52 13.16 1.95 -2.22
C THR A 52 12.49 0.93 -3.14
N ASN A 53 12.56 -0.36 -2.79
CA ASN A 53 11.73 -1.41 -3.39
C ASN A 53 10.34 -1.43 -2.74
N CYS A 54 9.49 -0.52 -3.18
CA CYS A 54 8.16 -0.30 -2.64
C CYS A 54 7.09 -0.77 -3.62
N PRO A 55 5.98 -1.37 -3.12
CA PRO A 55 5.87 -2.13 -1.88
C PRO A 55 6.66 -3.43 -2.01
N LEU A 56 7.23 -3.89 -0.89
CA LEU A 56 7.86 -5.20 -0.84
C LEU A 56 6.74 -6.26 -0.89
N TYR A 57 6.83 -7.18 -1.85
CA TYR A 57 5.83 -8.22 -2.04
C TYR A 57 6.11 -9.41 -1.11
N ARG A 58 5.09 -9.82 -0.36
CA ARG A 58 5.09 -10.91 0.62
C ARG A 58 6.27 -10.92 1.61
N PRO A 59 6.43 -9.86 2.45
CA PRO A 59 7.44 -9.89 3.50
C PRO A 59 7.18 -11.02 4.50
N GLU A 60 8.22 -11.78 4.87
CA GLU A 60 8.13 -12.86 5.85
C GLU A 60 7.75 -12.33 7.25
N GLY A 61 7.24 -13.23 8.10
CA GLY A 61 7.04 -12.98 9.52
C GLY A 61 8.35 -12.58 10.20
N GLY A 62 8.29 -11.52 11.01
CA GLY A 62 9.43 -10.88 11.66
C GLY A 62 10.19 -9.88 10.79
N THR A 63 9.61 -9.45 9.66
CA THR A 63 10.21 -8.44 8.78
C THR A 63 9.79 -7.02 9.17
N ILE A 64 10.77 -6.14 9.43
CA ILE A 64 10.59 -4.69 9.61
C ILE A 64 11.08 -3.97 8.36
N ILE A 65 10.24 -3.08 7.81
CA ILE A 65 10.52 -2.29 6.63
C ILE A 65 10.22 -0.83 6.92
N VAL A 66 11.07 0.08 6.46
CA VAL A 66 10.82 1.53 6.52
C VAL A 66 10.73 2.09 5.11
N TYR A 67 9.67 2.85 4.84
CA TYR A 67 9.47 3.60 3.61
C TYR A 67 9.44 5.09 3.89
N ASP A 68 9.75 5.88 2.87
CA ASP A 68 9.62 7.32 2.88
C ASP A 68 8.65 7.77 1.77
N CYS A 69 7.52 8.36 2.17
CA CYS A 69 6.52 8.93 1.26
C CYS A 69 7.11 10.06 0.38
N ALA A 70 8.17 10.73 0.81
CA ALA A 70 8.82 11.78 0.04
C ALA A 70 9.62 11.23 -1.15
N LEU A 71 10.12 10.00 -1.02
CA LEU A 71 10.87 9.31 -2.09
C LEU A 71 9.95 8.59 -3.09
N TYR A 72 8.66 8.47 -2.79
CA TYR A 72 7.70 7.83 -3.68
C TYR A 72 7.22 8.82 -4.76
N PRO A 73 7.08 8.41 -6.03
CA PRO A 73 6.54 9.29 -7.07
C PRO A 73 5.09 9.68 -6.75
N ARG A 74 4.91 10.90 -6.22
CA ARG A 74 3.62 11.38 -5.69
C ARG A 74 2.58 11.62 -6.78
N ARG A 75 2.91 12.30 -7.88
CA ARG A 75 1.98 12.61 -8.98
C ARG A 75 0.59 13.06 -8.52
N GLY A 76 0.54 14.04 -7.61
CA GLY A 76 -0.73 14.55 -7.06
C GLY A 76 -1.42 13.66 -6.02
N LEU A 77 -0.85 12.51 -5.64
CA LEU A 77 -1.33 11.71 -4.52
C LEU A 77 -1.08 12.42 -3.18
N SER A 78 -2.07 12.36 -2.29
CA SER A 78 -1.90 12.73 -0.89
C SER A 78 -1.02 11.73 -0.12
N ASP A 79 -0.47 12.13 1.01
CA ASP A 79 0.38 11.27 1.86
C ASP A 79 -0.31 9.96 2.24
N GLU A 80 -1.61 10.00 2.57
CA GLU A 80 -2.39 8.79 2.84
C GLU A 80 -2.57 7.91 1.60
N GLN A 81 -2.68 8.49 0.40
CA GLN A 81 -2.73 7.70 -0.84
C GLN A 81 -1.36 7.07 -1.15
N VAL A 82 -0.26 7.76 -0.88
CA VAL A 82 1.09 7.18 -0.97
C VAL A 82 1.24 6.04 0.03
N ARG A 83 0.86 6.24 1.30
CA ARG A 83 0.88 5.20 2.35
C ARG A 83 0.05 3.97 1.95
N LYS A 84 -1.10 4.16 1.30
CA LYS A 84 -1.91 3.04 0.75
C LYS A 84 -1.15 2.20 -0.28
N THR A 85 -0.19 2.76 -1.01
CA THR A 85 0.66 2.01 -1.94
C THR A 85 1.54 1.02 -1.20
N PHE A 86 2.19 1.44 -0.11
CA PHE A 86 3.03 0.57 0.71
C PHE A 86 2.26 -0.62 1.33
N ARG A 87 0.94 -0.48 1.47
CA ARG A 87 0.03 -1.52 1.99
C ARG A 87 -0.37 -2.57 0.94
N VAL A 88 0.07 -2.44 -0.32
CA VAL A 88 -0.17 -3.43 -1.39
C VAL A 88 0.96 -4.46 -1.39
N ASP A 89 1.01 -5.26 -0.33
CA ASP A 89 2.11 -6.18 0.00
C ASP A 89 1.87 -7.64 -0.43
N GLY A 90 0.77 -7.91 -1.14
CA GLY A 90 0.48 -9.25 -1.67
C GLY A 90 -0.18 -10.21 -0.68
N TYR A 91 -0.51 -9.76 0.53
CA TYR A 91 -1.34 -10.50 1.46
C TYR A 91 -2.81 -10.05 1.41
N ARG A 92 -3.65 -10.88 2.01
CA ARG A 92 -5.05 -10.55 2.24
C ARG A 92 -5.28 -10.17 3.70
N TRP A 93 -5.81 -8.98 3.91
CA TRP A 93 -5.99 -8.41 5.24
C TRP A 93 -7.48 -8.29 5.59
N GLY A 94 -7.82 -8.47 6.86
CA GLY A 94 -9.13 -8.15 7.41
C GLY A 94 -9.38 -6.64 7.50
N CYS A 95 -10.43 -6.24 8.21
CA CYS A 95 -10.72 -4.83 8.43
C CYS A 95 -9.66 -4.19 9.35
N SER A 96 -9.14 -3.03 8.96
CA SER A 96 -8.23 -2.26 9.80
C SER A 96 -8.95 -1.77 11.05
N LYS A 97 -8.27 -1.82 12.21
CA LYS A 97 -8.79 -1.37 13.51
C LYS A 97 -8.76 0.15 13.70
N GLY A 98 -8.48 0.91 12.65
CA GLY A 98 -8.34 2.38 12.70
C GLY A 98 -6.91 2.84 12.98
N VAL A 99 -6.75 4.14 13.25
CA VAL A 99 -5.48 4.76 13.63
C VAL A 99 -5.54 5.10 15.12
N HIS A 100 -4.54 4.66 15.87
CA HIS A 100 -4.38 4.99 17.27
C HIS A 100 -3.19 5.92 17.44
N ARG A 101 -3.40 7.11 17.99
CA ARG A 101 -2.31 8.03 18.35
C ARG A 101 -1.80 7.68 19.75
N LEU A 102 -0.51 7.41 19.86
CA LEU A 102 0.16 7.06 21.11
C LEU A 102 0.68 8.33 21.81
N LYS A 103 0.97 8.21 23.12
CA LYS A 103 1.45 9.34 23.95
C LYS A 103 2.77 9.93 23.44
N ASN A 104 3.62 9.11 22.83
CA ASN A 104 4.90 9.55 22.24
C ASN A 104 4.74 10.16 20.83
N GLY A 105 3.51 10.47 20.40
CA GLY A 105 3.21 11.07 19.10
C GLY A 105 3.13 10.07 17.94
N LEU A 106 3.56 8.82 18.15
CA LEU A 106 3.52 7.76 17.15
C LEU A 106 2.08 7.36 16.82
N GLN A 107 1.76 7.30 15.54
CA GLN A 107 0.51 6.72 15.07
C GLN A 107 0.70 5.23 14.82
N LYS A 108 -0.21 4.41 15.32
CA LYS A 108 -0.25 2.97 15.12
C LYS A 108 -1.50 2.59 14.34
N ARG A 109 -1.32 1.78 13.31
CA ARG A 109 -2.38 1.00 12.68
C ARG A 109 -1.97 -0.46 12.71
N TYR A 110 -2.91 -1.37 12.91
CA TYR A 110 -2.63 -2.79 12.70
C TYR A 110 -3.79 -3.45 11.98
N THR A 111 -3.46 -4.51 11.25
CA THR A 111 -4.44 -5.32 10.53
C THR A 111 -4.04 -6.79 10.66
N CYS A 112 -5.02 -7.65 10.95
CA CYS A 112 -4.85 -9.08 11.03
C CYS A 112 -5.12 -9.74 9.67
N LEU A 113 -4.62 -10.95 9.49
CA LEU A 113 -4.83 -11.77 8.29
C LEU A 113 -6.33 -11.93 8.03
N TYR A 114 -6.71 -11.93 6.75
CA TYR A 114 -8.10 -12.13 6.39
C TYR A 114 -8.61 -13.51 6.85
N GLU A 115 -9.78 -13.50 7.45
CA GLU A 115 -10.53 -14.69 7.83
C GLU A 115 -11.99 -14.49 7.43
N LYS A 116 -12.60 -15.48 6.78
CA LYS A 116 -13.91 -15.33 6.14
C LYS A 116 -15.01 -14.99 7.14
N ASP A 117 -15.02 -15.71 8.25
CA ASP A 117 -16.11 -15.69 9.23
C ASP A 117 -15.73 -14.86 10.48
N ASN A 118 -14.62 -14.11 10.42
CA ASN A 118 -14.14 -13.26 11.50
C ASN A 118 -13.71 -11.89 10.96
N ALA A 119 -14.55 -10.89 11.19
CA ALA A 119 -14.30 -9.51 10.76
C ALA A 119 -13.04 -8.89 11.40
N HIS A 120 -12.59 -9.41 12.54
CA HIS A 120 -11.36 -8.96 13.20
C HIS A 120 -10.10 -9.59 12.61
N GLY A 121 -10.25 -10.60 11.77
CA GLY A 121 -9.16 -11.33 11.14
C GLY A 121 -8.44 -12.28 12.09
N ASP A 122 -7.62 -13.12 11.48
CA ASP A 122 -6.81 -14.13 12.16
C ASP A 122 -5.52 -13.50 12.70
N LYS A 123 -5.33 -13.61 14.02
CA LYS A 123 -4.17 -13.05 14.73
C LYS A 123 -2.88 -13.84 14.48
N SER A 124 -2.93 -14.99 13.81
CA SER A 124 -1.74 -15.78 13.48
C SER A 124 -0.79 -15.04 12.55
N PHE A 125 -1.27 -14.02 11.81
CA PHE A 125 -0.41 -13.13 11.03
C PHE A 125 -0.95 -11.71 11.05
N MET A 126 -0.08 -10.73 11.30
CA MET A 126 -0.45 -9.33 11.48
C MET A 126 0.54 -8.41 10.79
N ARG A 127 0.03 -7.29 10.26
CA ARG A 127 0.85 -6.15 9.83
C ARG A 127 0.59 -4.98 10.75
N CYS A 128 1.63 -4.56 11.44
CA CYS A 128 1.66 -3.36 12.25
C CYS A 128 2.33 -2.23 11.46
N GLU A 129 1.67 -1.08 11.41
CA GLU A 129 2.10 0.13 10.72
C GLU A 129 2.30 1.23 11.76
N TYR A 130 3.44 1.92 11.67
CA TYR A 130 3.83 2.99 12.58
C TYR A 130 4.33 4.20 11.80
N SER A 131 3.88 5.40 12.15
CA SER A 131 4.27 6.64 11.49
C SER A 131 4.28 7.84 12.45
N LEU A 132 5.09 8.85 12.13
CA LEU A 132 5.11 10.13 12.83
C LEU A 132 4.57 11.23 11.91
N GLU A 133 3.67 12.08 12.41
CA GLU A 133 3.26 13.29 11.68
C GLU A 133 4.21 14.44 11.98
N PRO A 134 4.42 15.40 11.05
CA PRO A 134 3.86 15.47 9.70
C PRO A 134 4.71 14.73 8.63
N CYS A 135 5.53 13.76 9.04
CA CYS A 135 6.59 13.21 8.19
C CYS A 135 6.18 11.96 7.40
N GLY A 136 6.74 11.88 6.19
CA GLY A 136 6.51 10.82 5.21
C GLY A 136 7.05 9.44 5.58
N LEU A 137 7.78 9.29 6.69
CA LEU A 137 8.30 7.99 7.09
C LEU A 137 7.21 7.09 7.66
N VAL A 138 7.20 5.85 7.21
CA VAL A 138 6.30 4.81 7.71
C VAL A 138 7.05 3.50 7.86
N LEU A 139 6.84 2.85 9.00
CA LEU A 139 7.41 1.56 9.33
C LEU A 139 6.32 0.51 9.29
N PHE A 140 6.61 -0.62 8.65
CA PHE A 140 5.79 -1.82 8.70
C PHE A 140 6.54 -2.92 9.43
N HIS A 141 5.84 -3.63 10.33
CA HIS A 141 6.31 -4.85 10.95
C HIS A 141 5.31 -5.98 10.71
N TYR A 142 5.79 -7.04 10.05
CA TYR A 142 5.02 -8.24 9.79
C TYR A 142 5.30 -9.26 10.90
N LEU A 143 4.27 -9.78 11.54
CA LEU A 143 4.38 -10.66 12.71
C LEU A 143 3.56 -11.92 12.49
N GLY A 144 4.12 -13.07 12.84
CA GLY A 144 3.42 -14.36 12.85
C GLY A 144 3.73 -15.27 11.64
N ASP A 145 2.78 -16.15 11.33
CA ASP A 145 2.91 -17.24 10.35
C ASP A 145 2.75 -16.75 8.90
N HIS A 146 3.90 -16.62 8.23
CA HIS A 146 4.01 -16.25 6.82
C HIS A 146 3.37 -17.27 5.88
N GLU A 147 3.58 -18.56 6.11
CA GLU A 147 3.16 -19.63 5.20
C GLU A 147 1.64 -19.70 5.15
N LYS A 148 0.99 -19.61 6.31
CA LYS A 148 -0.46 -19.52 6.40
C LYS A 148 -0.98 -18.25 5.71
N ALA A 149 -0.33 -17.11 5.90
CA ALA A 149 -0.72 -15.87 5.24
C ALA A 149 -0.62 -15.94 3.72
N ALA A 150 0.44 -16.57 3.19
CA ALA A 150 0.63 -16.81 1.77
C ALA A 150 -0.45 -17.77 1.22
N LEU A 151 -0.78 -18.83 1.94
CA LEU A 151 -1.85 -19.76 1.58
C LEU A 151 -3.21 -19.06 1.49
N VAL A 152 -3.57 -18.25 2.49
CA VAL A 152 -4.82 -17.46 2.48
C VAL A 152 -4.84 -16.49 1.31
N ALA A 153 -3.74 -15.80 1.01
CA ALA A 153 -3.66 -14.88 -0.11
C ALA A 153 -3.85 -15.58 -1.47
N ASN A 154 -3.40 -16.84 -1.60
CA ASN A 154 -3.54 -17.63 -2.83
C ASN A 154 -4.93 -18.26 -3.01
N THR A 155 -5.60 -18.61 -1.91
CA THR A 155 -6.80 -19.47 -1.94
C THR A 155 -8.11 -18.73 -1.66
N ALA A 156 -8.06 -17.63 -0.90
CA ALA A 156 -9.28 -17.00 -0.41
C ALA A 156 -9.99 -16.19 -1.52
N PRO A 157 -11.30 -16.40 -1.74
CA PRO A 157 -12.04 -15.77 -2.85
C PRO A 157 -12.17 -14.25 -2.66
N HIS A 158 -11.93 -13.48 -3.71
CA HIS A 158 -11.96 -12.03 -3.64
C HIS A 158 -13.28 -11.43 -4.15
N GLY A 159 -14.03 -10.77 -3.26
CA GLY A 159 -15.27 -10.05 -3.60
C GLY A 159 -16.31 -10.92 -4.32
N ASN A 160 -16.94 -10.38 -5.37
CA ASN A 160 -17.95 -11.09 -6.17
C ASN A 160 -17.35 -12.14 -7.15
N ALA A 161 -16.03 -12.28 -7.22
CA ALA A 161 -15.38 -13.25 -8.10
C ALA A 161 -15.40 -14.64 -7.44
N LYS A 162 -16.58 -15.26 -7.39
CA LYS A 162 -16.79 -16.60 -6.80
C LYS A 162 -15.98 -17.72 -7.49
N LYS A 163 -15.41 -17.46 -8.68
CA LYS A 163 -14.80 -18.49 -9.56
C LYS A 163 -13.33 -18.23 -9.94
N SER A 164 -12.71 -17.13 -9.52
CA SER A 164 -11.31 -16.84 -9.87
C SER A 164 -10.36 -17.58 -8.93
N LYS A 165 -9.52 -18.47 -9.48
CA LYS A 165 -8.41 -19.13 -8.75
C LYS A 165 -7.11 -18.33 -8.76
N VAL A 166 -7.10 -17.16 -9.40
CA VAL A 166 -5.91 -16.30 -9.47
C VAL A 166 -5.78 -15.49 -8.17
N PRO A 167 -4.58 -15.41 -7.56
CA PRO A 167 -4.34 -14.55 -6.41
C PRO A 167 -4.72 -13.10 -6.74
N PHE A 168 -5.53 -12.48 -5.88
CA PHE A 168 -5.92 -11.09 -6.09
C PHE A 168 -4.76 -10.15 -5.72
N THR A 169 -4.35 -9.33 -6.70
CA THR A 169 -3.44 -8.21 -6.46
C THR A 169 -4.24 -6.91 -6.46
N ARG A 170 -4.13 -6.13 -5.39
CA ARG A 170 -4.77 -4.82 -5.31
C ARG A 170 -4.10 -3.86 -6.30
N THR A 171 -4.89 -3.07 -7.02
CA THR A 171 -4.34 -2.03 -7.90
C THR A 171 -3.77 -0.90 -7.08
N LEU A 172 -2.57 -0.44 -7.46
CA LEU A 172 -1.87 0.63 -6.75
C LEU A 172 -2.63 1.96 -6.86
N PRO A 173 -2.55 2.81 -5.83
CA PRO A 173 -3.11 4.17 -5.87
C PRO A 173 -2.63 5.02 -7.05
N ILE A 174 -1.32 5.01 -7.37
CA ILE A 174 -0.75 5.79 -8.50
C ILE A 174 -1.36 5.38 -9.84
N VAL A 175 -1.66 4.10 -9.96
CA VAL A 175 -2.23 3.50 -11.16
C VAL A 175 -3.71 3.89 -11.30
N LEU A 176 -4.47 3.85 -10.19
CA LEU A 176 -5.85 4.33 -10.15
C LEU A 176 -5.93 5.84 -10.45
N HIS A 177 -4.95 6.62 -9.98
CA HIS A 177 -4.85 8.04 -10.28
C HIS A 177 -4.62 8.28 -11.78
N GLY A 178 -3.67 7.57 -12.40
CA GLY A 178 -3.44 7.67 -13.84
C GLY A 178 -4.65 7.27 -14.68
N ILE A 179 -5.45 6.28 -14.23
CA ILE A 179 -6.75 6.00 -14.87
C ILE A 179 -7.69 7.20 -14.73
N LYS A 180 -7.82 7.77 -13.52
CA LYS A 180 -8.73 8.89 -13.26
C LYS A 180 -8.38 10.08 -14.17
N GLU A 181 -7.09 10.42 -14.26
CA GLU A 181 -6.61 11.51 -15.14
C GLU A 181 -6.95 11.24 -16.61
N LYS A 182 -6.56 10.08 -17.15
CA LYS A 182 -6.87 9.74 -18.56
C LYS A 182 -8.37 9.64 -18.82
N ALA A 183 -9.12 9.11 -17.87
CA ALA A 183 -10.58 9.01 -17.96
C ALA A 183 -11.26 10.38 -17.95
N MET A 184 -10.72 11.36 -17.20
CA MET A 184 -11.22 12.73 -17.22
C MET A 184 -10.88 13.44 -18.54
N GLN A 185 -9.69 13.19 -19.10
CA GLN A 185 -9.27 13.76 -20.39
C GLN A 185 -10.02 13.15 -21.59
N GLN A 186 -10.34 11.85 -21.55
CA GLN A 186 -10.89 11.09 -22.69
C GLN A 186 -12.35 10.64 -22.48
N MET A 187 -13.07 11.30 -21.56
CA MET A 187 -14.34 10.81 -20.98
C MET A 187 -15.45 10.51 -22.01
N TYR A 188 -15.31 11.00 -23.24
CA TYR A 188 -16.29 10.86 -24.33
C TYR A 188 -15.76 10.14 -25.58
N SER A 189 -14.48 9.74 -25.63
CA SER A 189 -13.85 9.29 -26.89
C SER A 189 -13.26 7.88 -26.83
N SER A 190 -13.10 7.30 -25.63
CA SER A 190 -12.41 6.02 -25.44
C SER A 190 -13.23 5.03 -24.61
N SER A 191 -13.34 3.80 -25.08
CA SER A 191 -13.92 2.69 -24.30
C SER A 191 -13.06 2.37 -23.06
N PRO A 192 -13.64 1.80 -21.99
CA PRO A 192 -12.89 1.38 -20.80
C PRO A 192 -11.71 0.45 -21.11
N ARG A 193 -11.84 -0.37 -22.16
CA ARG A 193 -10.79 -1.29 -22.63
C ARG A 193 -9.64 -0.55 -23.33
N GLN A 194 -9.93 0.53 -24.05
CA GLN A 194 -8.90 1.38 -24.66
C GLN A 194 -8.15 2.19 -23.60
N ILE A 195 -8.86 2.81 -22.65
CA ILE A 195 -8.23 3.50 -21.52
C ILE A 195 -7.32 2.53 -20.75
N TYR A 196 -7.79 1.31 -20.49
CA TYR A 196 -7.00 0.25 -19.86
C TYR A 196 -5.70 -0.06 -20.64
N LYS A 197 -5.79 -0.31 -21.95
CA LYS A 197 -4.61 -0.58 -22.80
C LYS A 197 -3.64 0.61 -22.81
N ASN A 198 -4.16 1.83 -22.91
CA ASN A 198 -3.34 3.06 -22.94
C ASN A 198 -2.61 3.28 -21.61
N VAL A 199 -3.22 2.93 -20.47
CA VAL A 199 -2.56 2.99 -19.16
C VAL A 199 -1.50 1.89 -19.04
N GLN A 200 -1.77 0.66 -19.49
CA GLN A 200 -0.75 -0.40 -19.52
C GLN A 200 0.46 -0.06 -20.41
N GLN A 201 0.23 0.67 -21.50
CA GLN A 201 1.27 1.06 -22.44
C GLN A 201 2.03 2.32 -22.04
N SER A 202 1.53 3.13 -21.09
CA SER A 202 2.29 4.31 -20.63
C SER A 202 3.56 3.91 -19.89
N ASN A 203 4.65 4.62 -20.18
CA ASN A 203 5.95 4.46 -19.51
C ASN A 203 5.85 4.58 -17.98
N ASP A 204 4.83 5.30 -17.49
CA ASP A 204 4.51 5.46 -16.07
C ASP A 204 4.19 4.14 -15.34
N VAL A 205 3.58 3.21 -16.06
CA VAL A 205 3.22 1.88 -15.55
C VAL A 205 4.36 0.89 -15.78
N ARG A 206 5.07 1.03 -16.91
CA ARG A 206 6.26 0.22 -17.23
C ARG A 206 7.44 0.50 -16.29
N ASN A 207 7.57 1.75 -15.81
CA ASN A 207 8.60 2.17 -14.84
C ASN A 207 8.12 2.06 -13.38
N SER A 208 6.82 1.91 -13.11
CA SER A 208 6.39 1.47 -11.79
C SER A 208 6.69 -0.02 -11.69
N HIS A 209 7.88 -0.37 -11.20
CA HIS A 209 8.38 -1.75 -11.09
C HIS A 209 7.68 -2.58 -10.00
N VAL A 210 6.43 -2.22 -9.68
CA VAL A 210 5.64 -2.65 -8.54
C VAL A 210 4.77 -3.85 -8.91
N VAL A 211 5.37 -5.03 -9.00
CA VAL A 211 4.68 -6.30 -9.33
C VAL A 211 4.33 -6.40 -10.81
N GLN A 212 4.92 -7.39 -11.50
CA GLN A 212 4.69 -7.74 -12.91
C GLN A 212 3.21 -7.97 -13.31
N ASN A 213 2.29 -8.02 -12.35
CA ASN A 213 0.86 -8.24 -12.58
C ASN A 213 0.10 -6.92 -12.50
N PHE A 214 0.32 -6.07 -13.50
CA PHE A 214 -0.44 -4.85 -13.71
C PHE A 214 -1.88 -5.16 -14.11
N PHE A 215 -2.79 -4.81 -13.19
CA PHE A 215 -4.24 -4.77 -13.37
C PHE A 215 -4.96 -6.08 -13.67
N GLY A 216 -5.90 -6.45 -12.79
CA GLY A 216 -6.71 -7.65 -12.99
C GLY A 216 -7.62 -7.60 -14.22
N ASN A 217 -8.16 -6.43 -14.61
CA ASN A 217 -9.08 -6.30 -15.77
C ASN A 217 -9.56 -4.85 -16.02
N SER A 218 -10.26 -4.65 -17.14
CA SER A 218 -10.95 -3.39 -17.48
C SER A 218 -12.14 -3.04 -16.57
N GLU A 219 -12.59 -3.92 -15.67
CA GLU A 219 -13.67 -3.59 -14.72
C GLU A 219 -13.24 -2.51 -13.72
N GLN A 220 -11.95 -2.46 -13.39
CA GLN A 220 -11.43 -1.41 -12.53
C GLN A 220 -11.57 -0.02 -13.15
N VAL A 221 -11.33 0.08 -14.47
CA VAL A 221 -11.56 1.32 -15.23
C VAL A 221 -13.05 1.66 -15.24
N ARG A 222 -13.94 0.68 -15.43
CA ARG A 222 -15.39 0.89 -15.34
C ARG A 222 -15.81 1.42 -13.97
N ASN A 223 -15.25 0.89 -12.89
CA ASN A 223 -15.55 1.35 -11.53
C ASN A 223 -15.06 2.77 -11.28
N VAL A 224 -13.87 3.13 -11.75
CA VAL A 224 -13.37 4.52 -11.69
C VAL A 224 -14.26 5.46 -12.50
N LEU A 225 -14.67 5.09 -13.71
CA LEU A 225 -15.60 5.88 -14.52
C LEU A 225 -16.96 6.08 -13.84
N LYS A 226 -17.51 5.04 -13.21
CA LYS A 226 -18.73 5.13 -12.40
C LYS A 226 -18.56 6.11 -11.24
N MET A 227 -17.42 6.07 -10.55
CA MET A 227 -17.09 6.99 -9.46
C MET A 227 -17.01 8.45 -9.95
N ILE A 228 -16.26 8.72 -11.02
CA ILE A 228 -16.14 10.07 -11.61
C ILE A 228 -17.51 10.62 -12.01
N ARG A 229 -18.37 9.79 -12.63
CA ARG A 229 -19.74 10.21 -13.00
C ARG A 229 -20.59 10.54 -11.78
N ARG A 230 -20.44 9.79 -10.69
CA ARG A 230 -21.13 10.08 -9.42
C ARG A 230 -20.63 11.37 -8.79
N GLU A 231 -19.31 11.56 -8.69
CA GLU A 231 -18.69 12.79 -8.18
C GLU A 231 -19.20 14.02 -8.95
N LYS A 232 -19.21 13.96 -10.29
CA LYS A 232 -19.74 15.07 -11.11
C LYS A 232 -21.22 15.35 -10.88
N ARG A 233 -22.07 14.32 -10.78
CA ARG A 233 -23.50 14.50 -10.48
C ARG A 233 -23.70 15.18 -9.14
N SER A 234 -23.02 14.69 -8.10
CA SER A 234 -23.08 15.29 -6.77
C SER A 234 -22.60 16.74 -6.77
N SER A 235 -21.51 17.07 -7.46
CA SER A 235 -21.03 18.45 -7.57
C SER A 235 -22.00 19.37 -8.33
N SER A 236 -22.65 18.89 -9.39
CA SER A 236 -23.68 19.65 -10.10
C SER A 236 -24.94 19.88 -9.25
N GLU A 237 -25.35 18.90 -8.44
CA GLU A 237 -26.45 19.03 -7.50
C GLU A 237 -26.13 20.06 -6.39
N THR A 238 -24.90 20.06 -5.85
CA THR A 238 -24.49 21.07 -4.85
C THR A 238 -24.45 22.50 -5.41
N LEU A 239 -24.06 22.68 -6.68
CA LEU A 239 -24.07 23.99 -7.34
C LEU A 239 -25.48 24.51 -7.64
N SER A 240 -26.46 23.62 -7.88
CA SER A 240 -27.86 23.99 -8.11
C SER A 240 -28.63 24.40 -6.84
N LEU A 241 -28.07 24.11 -5.67
CA LEU A 241 -28.65 24.41 -4.34
C LEU A 241 -27.96 25.61 -3.66
N ALA A 242 -26.98 26.24 -4.31
CA ALA A 242 -26.40 27.48 -3.80
C ALA A 242 -27.45 28.59 -3.92
N PRO A 243 -27.82 29.29 -2.82
CA PRO A 243 -28.79 30.37 -2.90
C PRO A 243 -28.19 31.48 -3.76
N THR A 244 -28.89 31.84 -4.83
CA THR A 244 -28.69 33.10 -5.54
C THR A 244 -28.91 34.24 -4.56
N THR A 245 -27.83 34.85 -4.10
CA THR A 245 -27.83 36.19 -3.49
C THR A 245 -28.07 37.25 -4.54
#